data_AF-A0A2V6SH01-F1
#
_entry.id   AF-A0A2V6SH01-F1
#
_cell.length_a   1.000
_cell.length_b   1.000
_cell.length_c   1.000
_cell.angle_alpha   90.00
_cell.angle_beta   90.00
_cell.angle_gamma   90.00
#
_symmetry.space_group_name_H-M   'P 1'
#
loop_
_entity.id
_entity.type
_entity.pdbx_description
1 polymer ?
#
loop_
_entity_poly.entity_id
_entity_poly.type
_entity_poly.pdbx_seq_one_letter_code
_entity_poly.pdbx_strand_id
1 'polypeptide(L)'
;MTPLANRRELAWGAGILLSLAALALLPLATRRDDVLNFVFLILLSITLAESWNMLAGYVGQVNLGHAAFFGLGALVARTLWSLGTPILLAMLAGAAAAAVFALPIGAAAFRLRGAYFAVGTLALGEILRTTVANVLPEISTLPTADIGTYRLSHR
;
A
#
# COMPACT_ATOMS: atom_id res chain seq x y z
N MET A 1 -20.74 34.86 -9.09
CA MET A 1 -21.15 35.08 -7.69
C MET A 1 -20.57 33.94 -6.87
N THR A 2 -19.38 34.11 -6.31
CA THR A 2 -18.68 33.10 -5.51
C THR A 2 -19.27 33.07 -4.09
N PRO A 3 -19.66 31.90 -3.56
CA PRO A 3 -20.31 31.82 -2.26
C PRO A 3 -19.28 32.11 -1.15
N LEU A 4 -19.68 32.95 -0.20
CA LEU A 4 -18.96 33.19 1.05
C LEU A 4 -18.85 31.85 1.79
N ALA A 5 -17.67 31.22 1.77
CA ALA A 5 -17.42 29.99 2.51
C ALA A 5 -17.82 30.18 3.99
N ASN A 6 -18.67 29.30 4.48
CA ASN A 6 -19.22 29.36 5.83
C ASN A 6 -18.06 29.37 6.84
N ARG A 7 -18.05 30.27 7.84
CA ARG A 7 -16.97 30.34 8.85
C ARG A 7 -16.72 28.98 9.52
N ARG A 8 -17.76 28.15 9.61
CA ARG A 8 -17.65 26.78 10.09
C ARG A 8 -16.84 25.90 9.12
N GLU A 9 -17.13 25.90 7.82
CA GLU A 9 -16.38 25.12 6.83
C GLU A 9 -14.91 25.54 6.74
N LEU A 10 -14.63 26.85 6.87
CA LEU A 10 -13.28 27.38 6.94
C LEU A 10 -12.53 26.88 8.20
N ALA A 11 -13.21 26.82 9.36
CA ALA A 11 -12.63 26.31 10.60
C ALA A 11 -12.33 24.79 10.52
N TRP A 12 -13.19 24.01 9.88
CA TRP A 12 -12.97 22.58 9.68
C TRP A 12 -11.81 22.32 8.70
N GLY A 13 -11.76 23.06 7.59
CA GLY A 13 -10.66 22.99 6.63
C GLY A 13 -9.32 23.38 7.28
N ALA A 14 -9.30 24.43 8.09
CA ALA A 14 -8.12 24.84 8.85
C ALA A 14 -7.68 23.77 9.86
N GLY A 15 -8.63 23.11 10.54
CA GLY A 15 -8.35 22.02 11.47
C GLY A 15 -7.69 20.81 10.80
N ILE A 16 -8.18 20.41 9.63
CA ILE A 16 -7.60 19.32 8.82
C ILE A 16 -6.19 19.68 8.36
N LEU A 17 -6.00 20.89 7.83
CA LEU A 17 -4.69 21.37 7.40
C LEU A 17 -3.68 21.41 8.55
N LEU A 18 -4.09 21.88 9.73
CA LEU A 18 -3.25 21.91 10.92
C LEU A 18 -2.83 20.51 11.38
N SER A 19 -3.76 19.55 11.36
CA SER A 19 -3.47 18.17 11.75
C SER A 19 -2.56 17.46 10.73
N LEU A 20 -2.76 17.68 9.43
CA LEU A 20 -1.82 17.21 8.39
C LEU A 20 -0.43 17.83 8.53
N ALA A 21 -0.35 19.13 8.79
CA ALA A 21 0.92 19.83 9.00
C ALA A 21 1.64 19.31 10.25
N ALA A 22 0.92 19.08 11.36
CA ALA A 22 1.48 18.49 12.57
C ALA A 22 2.04 17.09 12.30
N LEU A 23 1.33 16.28 11.51
CA LEU A 23 1.76 14.93 11.15
C LEU A 23 3.00 14.93 10.23
N ALA A 24 3.09 15.89 9.29
CA ALA A 24 4.25 16.06 8.43
C ALA A 24 5.52 16.51 9.20
N LEU A 25 5.34 17.19 10.33
CA LEU A 25 6.43 17.66 11.19
C LEU A 25 6.88 16.63 12.24
N LEU A 26 6.10 15.56 12.47
CA LEU A 26 6.47 14.47 13.39
C LEU A 26 7.88 13.89 13.17
N PRO A 27 8.33 13.56 11.93
CA PRO A 27 9.67 13.04 11.71
C PRO A 27 10.79 14.03 12.06
N LEU A 28 10.51 15.34 12.07
CA LEU A 28 11.47 16.34 12.54
C LEU A 28 11.47 16.48 14.07
N ALA A 29 10.33 16.23 14.72
CA ALA A 29 10.18 16.34 16.17
C ALA A 29 10.70 15.11 16.94
N THR A 30 10.66 13.92 16.33
CA THR A 30 11.02 12.65 17.00
C THR A 30 11.91 11.79 16.11
N ARG A 31 13.05 11.35 16.64
CA ARG A 31 13.96 10.37 16.00
C ARG A 31 13.78 8.93 16.51
N ARG A 32 12.68 8.65 17.21
CA ARG A 32 12.36 7.29 17.70
C ARG A 32 11.74 6.50 16.56
N ASP A 33 12.50 5.57 15.99
CA ASP A 33 12.09 4.77 14.84
C ASP A 33 10.82 3.97 15.10
N ASP A 34 10.61 3.47 16.33
CA ASP A 34 9.40 2.73 16.71
C ASP A 34 8.12 3.53 16.48
N VAL A 35 8.14 4.81 16.88
CA VAL A 35 6.98 5.71 16.78
C VAL A 35 6.73 6.07 15.32
N LEU A 36 7.79 6.36 14.57
CA LEU A 36 7.68 6.70 13.15
C LEU A 36 7.13 5.52 12.33
N ASN A 37 7.61 4.31 12.61
CA ASN A 37 7.11 3.10 11.96
C ASN A 37 5.64 2.83 12.30
N PHE A 38 5.25 3.00 13.57
CA PHE A 38 3.87 2.80 13.98
C PHE A 38 2.91 3.81 13.31
N VAL A 39 3.29 5.08 13.26
CA VAL A 39 2.52 6.13 12.56
C VAL A 39 2.46 5.85 11.06
N PHE A 40 3.56 5.42 10.44
CA PHE A 40 3.59 5.02 9.04
C PHE A 40 2.63 3.85 8.76
N LEU A 41 2.61 2.82 9.61
CA LEU A 41 1.68 1.69 9.47
C LEU A 41 0.22 2.11 9.61
N ILE A 42 -0.08 3.05 10.50
CA ILE A 42 -1.43 3.62 10.62
C ILE A 42 -1.82 4.33 9.33
N LEU A 43 -0.97 5.22 8.81
CA LEU A 43 -1.24 5.95 7.56
C LEU A 43 -1.38 5.03 6.36
N LEU A 44 -0.53 4.02 6.27
CA LEU A 44 -0.60 2.98 5.26
C LEU A 44 -1.94 2.23 5.34
N SER A 45 -2.35 1.83 6.55
CA SER A 45 -3.61 1.12 6.78
C SER A 45 -4.82 1.96 6.39
N ILE A 46 -4.82 3.26 6.72
CA ILE A 46 -5.86 4.21 6.30
C ILE A 46 -5.92 4.30 4.77
N THR A 47 -4.77 4.41 4.11
CA THR A 47 -4.69 4.49 2.64
C THR A 47 -5.26 3.24 1.97
N LEU A 48 -4.91 2.05 2.48
CA LEU A 48 -5.43 0.78 1.98
C LEU A 48 -6.94 0.62 2.25
N ALA A 49 -7.40 1.06 3.43
CA ALA A 49 -8.82 1.04 3.77
C ALA A 49 -9.64 1.96 2.84
N GLU A 50 -9.16 3.17 2.56
CA GLU A 50 -9.80 4.09 1.60
C GLU A 50 -9.77 3.54 0.18
N SER A 51 -8.65 2.96 -0.26
CA SER A 51 -8.56 2.34 -1.58
C SER A 51 -9.54 1.16 -1.73
N TRP A 52 -9.72 0.37 -0.69
CA TRP A 52 -10.71 -0.70 -0.66
C TRP A 52 -12.15 -0.15 -0.63
N ASN A 53 -12.39 0.90 0.17
CA ASN A 53 -13.69 1.59 0.27
C ASN A 53 -14.16 2.17 -1.06
N MET A 54 -13.24 2.64 -1.91
CA MET A 54 -13.55 3.07 -3.28
C MET A 54 -14.31 2.01 -4.09
N LEU A 55 -13.92 0.73 -3.99
CA LEU A 55 -14.57 -0.37 -4.72
C LEU A 55 -15.73 -0.97 -3.94
N ALA A 56 -15.51 -1.33 -2.68
CA ALA A 56 -16.51 -2.04 -1.89
C ALA A 56 -17.64 -1.13 -1.41
N GLY A 57 -17.31 0.11 -1.02
CA GLY A 57 -18.27 1.10 -0.53
C GLY A 57 -19.04 1.78 -1.66
N TYR A 58 -18.34 2.45 -2.58
CA TYR A 58 -19.00 3.27 -3.61
C TYR A 58 -19.50 2.46 -4.81
N VAL A 59 -18.72 1.48 -5.29
CA VAL A 59 -19.08 0.65 -6.46
C VAL A 59 -19.90 -0.58 -6.06
N GLY A 60 -19.88 -0.97 -4.78
CA GLY A 60 -20.59 -2.14 -4.26
C GLY A 60 -19.95 -3.47 -4.66
N GLN A 61 -18.68 -3.48 -5.07
CA GLN A 61 -17.94 -4.69 -5.42
C GLN A 61 -16.79 -4.96 -4.42
N VAL A 62 -16.88 -6.09 -3.72
CA VAL A 62 -15.88 -6.49 -2.72
C VAL A 62 -14.64 -7.04 -3.43
N ASN A 63 -13.52 -6.30 -3.37
CA ASN A 63 -12.22 -6.74 -3.87
C ASN A 63 -11.40 -7.37 -2.75
N LEU A 64 -11.23 -8.69 -2.78
CA LEU A 64 -10.43 -9.42 -1.80
C LEU A 64 -8.98 -9.66 -2.27
N GLY A 65 -8.66 -9.30 -3.51
CA GLY A 65 -7.32 -9.36 -4.11
C GLY A 65 -6.52 -8.07 -4.01
N HIS A 66 -7.02 -7.06 -3.31
CA HIS A 66 -6.40 -5.73 -3.23
C HIS A 66 -4.93 -5.78 -2.76
N ALA A 67 -4.63 -6.66 -1.80
CA ALA A 67 -3.28 -6.86 -1.27
C ALA A 67 -2.26 -7.30 -2.35
N ALA A 68 -2.72 -7.95 -3.43
CA ALA A 68 -1.86 -8.40 -4.52
C ALA A 68 -1.26 -7.22 -5.30
N PHE A 69 -2.07 -6.19 -5.56
CA PHE A 69 -1.63 -4.97 -6.26
C PHE A 69 -0.70 -4.13 -5.38
N PHE A 70 -1.05 -3.99 -4.09
CA PHE A 70 -0.19 -3.33 -3.12
C PHE A 70 1.17 -4.04 -3.01
N GLY A 71 1.15 -5.38 -2.87
CA GLY A 71 2.35 -6.20 -2.78
C GLY A 71 3.23 -6.11 -4.03
N LEU A 72 2.65 -6.12 -5.23
CA LEU A 72 3.40 -5.94 -6.48
C LEU A 72 4.10 -4.57 -6.52
N GLY A 73 3.40 -3.49 -6.18
CA GLY A 73 3.98 -2.15 -6.13
C GLY A 73 5.10 -2.04 -5.09
N ALA A 74 4.90 -2.62 -3.90
CA ALA A 74 5.89 -2.66 -2.84
C ALA A 74 7.14 -3.47 -3.25
N LEU A 75 6.97 -4.58 -3.95
CA LEU A 75 8.06 -5.39 -4.47
C LEU A 75 8.92 -4.60 -5.45
N VAL A 76 8.29 -3.94 -6.45
CA VAL A 76 9.01 -3.12 -7.43
C VAL A 76 9.73 -1.95 -6.75
N ALA A 77 9.04 -1.24 -5.84
CA ALA A 77 9.63 -0.12 -5.11
C ALA A 77 10.81 -0.56 -4.24
N ARG A 78 10.69 -1.68 -3.50
CA ARG A 78 11.79 -2.23 -2.69
C ARG A 78 12.99 -2.59 -3.56
N THR A 79 12.76 -3.29 -4.66
CA THR A 79 13.85 -3.71 -5.56
C THR A 79 14.57 -2.49 -6.14
N LEU A 80 13.84 -1.50 -6.63
CA LEU A 80 14.46 -0.29 -7.19
C LEU A 80 15.19 0.52 -6.12
N TRP A 81 14.63 0.63 -4.93
CA TRP A 81 15.28 1.31 -3.81
C TRP A 81 16.57 0.60 -3.38
N SER A 82 16.58 -0.74 -3.36
CA SER A 82 17.78 -1.53 -3.07
C SER A 82 18.90 -1.37 -4.11
N LEU A 83 18.56 -0.97 -5.34
CA LEU A 83 19.51 -0.64 -6.40
C LEU A 83 20.04 0.81 -6.29
N GLY A 84 19.68 1.55 -5.24
CA GLY A 84 20.13 2.91 -4.99
C GLY A 84 19.27 4.01 -5.62
N THR A 85 18.11 3.68 -6.19
CA THR A 85 17.21 4.72 -6.70
C THR A 85 16.56 5.51 -5.55
N PRO A 86 16.29 6.81 -5.74
CA PRO A 86 15.58 7.61 -4.74
C PRO A 86 14.21 7.00 -4.41
N ILE A 87 13.87 6.94 -3.12
CA ILE A 87 12.64 6.28 -2.65
C ILE A 87 11.38 6.78 -3.35
N LEU A 88 11.29 8.09 -3.62
CA LEU A 88 10.14 8.69 -4.31
C LEU A 88 9.98 8.14 -5.73
N LEU A 89 11.08 8.01 -6.45
CA LEU A 89 11.09 7.48 -7.81
C LEU A 89 10.79 5.98 -7.82
N ALA A 90 11.33 5.24 -6.85
CA ALA A 90 11.04 3.84 -6.64
C ALA A 90 9.55 3.59 -6.34
N MET A 91 8.94 4.43 -5.50
CA MET A 91 7.50 4.36 -5.20
C MET A 91 6.65 4.67 -6.43
N LEU A 92 7.01 5.69 -7.22
CA LEU A 92 6.29 6.02 -8.46
C LEU A 92 6.40 4.89 -9.50
N ALA A 93 7.59 4.28 -9.64
CA ALA A 93 7.78 3.13 -10.50
C ALA A 93 6.94 1.92 -10.02
N GLY A 94 6.87 1.68 -8.71
CA GLY A 94 6.00 0.66 -8.13
C GLY A 94 4.51 0.92 -8.38
N ALA A 95 4.06 2.17 -8.22
CA ALA A 95 2.69 2.57 -8.53
C ALA A 95 2.36 2.39 -10.02
N ALA A 96 3.28 2.78 -10.92
CA ALA A 96 3.13 2.58 -12.35
C ALA A 96 3.06 1.09 -12.72
N ALA A 97 3.92 0.26 -12.14
CA ALA A 97 3.90 -1.19 -12.35
C ALA A 97 2.57 -1.81 -11.90
N ALA A 98 2.08 -1.43 -10.71
CA ALA A 98 0.79 -1.89 -10.20
C ALA A 98 -0.38 -1.43 -11.11
N ALA A 99 -0.35 -0.19 -11.60
CA ALA A 99 -1.37 0.34 -12.51
C ALA A 99 -1.37 -0.42 -13.85
N VAL A 100 -0.21 -0.65 -14.45
CA VAL A 100 -0.08 -1.42 -15.69
C VAL A 100 -0.59 -2.85 -15.50
N PHE A 101 -0.25 -3.49 -14.38
CA PHE A 101 -0.74 -4.83 -14.05
C PHE A 101 -2.25 -4.87 -13.80
N ALA A 102 -2.81 -3.80 -13.23
CA ALA A 102 -4.25 -3.68 -12.99
C ALA A 102 -5.08 -3.53 -14.27
N LEU A 103 -4.52 -3.05 -15.38
CA LEU A 103 -5.27 -2.90 -16.65
C LEU A 103 -5.85 -4.21 -17.20
N PRO A 104 -5.04 -5.26 -17.49
CA PRO A 104 -5.59 -6.52 -18.01
C PRO A 104 -6.47 -7.24 -16.98
N ILE A 105 -6.05 -7.20 -15.71
CA ILE A 105 -6.79 -7.86 -14.62
C ILE A 105 -8.13 -7.18 -14.37
N GLY A 106 -8.17 -5.84 -14.30
CA GLY A 106 -9.38 -5.06 -14.14
C GLY A 106 -10.34 -5.25 -15.31
N ALA A 107 -9.82 -5.28 -16.54
CA ALA A 107 -10.62 -5.56 -17.73
C ALA A 107 -11.30 -6.94 -17.68
N ALA A 108 -10.62 -7.97 -17.15
CA ALA A 108 -11.21 -9.28 -16.94
C ALA A 108 -12.17 -9.31 -15.74
N ALA A 109 -11.75 -8.74 -14.60
CA ALA A 109 -12.45 -8.80 -13.33
C ALA A 109 -13.77 -8.02 -13.35
N PHE A 110 -13.82 -6.83 -13.97
CA PHE A 110 -15.05 -6.03 -14.04
C PHE A 110 -16.18 -6.66 -14.87
N ARG A 111 -15.91 -7.75 -15.60
CA ARG A 111 -16.95 -8.55 -16.26
C ARG A 111 -17.72 -9.42 -15.26
N LEU A 112 -17.17 -9.63 -14.06
CA LEU A 112 -17.77 -10.40 -12.98
C LEU A 112 -18.62 -9.47 -12.09
N ARG A 113 -19.64 -10.04 -11.43
CA ARG A 113 -20.54 -9.30 -10.53
C ARG A 113 -20.71 -10.01 -9.20
N GLY A 114 -20.85 -9.21 -8.14
CA GLY A 114 -21.13 -9.70 -6.79
C GLY A 114 -20.08 -10.69 -6.29
N ALA A 115 -20.52 -11.85 -5.82
CA ALA A 115 -19.66 -12.87 -5.22
C ALA A 115 -18.57 -13.39 -6.18
N TYR A 116 -18.85 -13.48 -7.49
CA TYR A 116 -17.86 -13.94 -8.47
C TYR A 116 -16.66 -13.00 -8.59
N PHE A 117 -16.88 -11.69 -8.42
CA PHE A 117 -15.80 -10.71 -8.41
C PHE A 117 -14.90 -10.89 -7.17
N ALA A 118 -15.50 -11.10 -6.00
CA ALA A 118 -14.76 -11.34 -4.76
C ALA A 118 -13.91 -12.62 -4.83
N VAL A 119 -14.48 -13.73 -5.31
CA VAL A 119 -13.75 -15.00 -5.47
C VAL A 119 -12.66 -14.89 -6.53
N GLY A 120 -12.94 -14.23 -7.66
CA GLY A 120 -11.94 -14.02 -8.73
C GLY A 120 -10.75 -13.18 -8.25
N THR A 121 -11.00 -12.12 -7.48
CA THR A 121 -9.93 -11.29 -6.90
C THR A 121 -9.17 -12.01 -5.77
N LEU A 122 -9.83 -12.84 -4.94
CA LEU A 122 -9.11 -13.74 -4.02
C LEU A 122 -8.15 -14.66 -4.76
N ALA A 123 -8.63 -15.34 -5.80
CA ALA A 123 -7.83 -16.27 -6.59
C ALA A 123 -6.61 -15.56 -7.22
N LEU A 124 -6.80 -14.35 -7.75
CA LEU A 124 -5.71 -13.51 -8.23
C LEU A 124 -4.66 -13.27 -7.13
N GLY A 125 -5.08 -12.90 -5.93
CA GLY A 125 -4.16 -12.66 -4.81
C GLY A 125 -3.35 -13.90 -4.46
N GLU A 126 -3.99 -15.06 -4.47
CA GLU A 126 -3.33 -16.33 -4.20
C GLU A 126 -2.34 -16.74 -5.29
N ILE A 127 -2.71 -16.52 -6.56
CA ILE A 127 -1.81 -16.75 -7.71
C ILE A 127 -0.56 -15.89 -7.55
N LEU A 128 -0.71 -14.58 -7.31
CA LEU A 128 0.45 -13.69 -7.15
C LEU A 128 1.32 -14.09 -5.95
N ARG A 129 0.71 -14.40 -4.81
CA ARG A 129 1.44 -14.86 -3.61
C ARG A 129 2.25 -16.11 -3.93
N THR A 130 1.63 -17.10 -4.56
CA THR A 130 2.28 -18.36 -4.94
C THR A 130 3.37 -18.14 -6.00
N THR A 131 3.14 -17.28 -6.99
CA THR A 131 4.16 -16.94 -7.99
C THR A 131 5.39 -16.30 -7.34
N VAL A 132 5.20 -15.32 -6.46
CA VAL A 132 6.31 -14.67 -5.76
C VAL A 132 7.06 -15.68 -4.87
N ALA A 133 6.33 -16.53 -4.14
CA ALA A 133 6.96 -17.55 -3.29
C ALA A 133 7.82 -18.55 -4.07
N ASN A 134 7.42 -18.90 -5.30
CA ASN A 134 8.17 -19.83 -6.15
C ASN A 134 9.33 -19.17 -6.91
N VAL A 135 9.12 -17.95 -7.43
CA VAL A 135 10.12 -17.26 -8.28
C VAL A 135 11.17 -16.53 -7.42
N LEU A 136 10.76 -16.01 -6.26
CA LEU A 136 11.59 -15.20 -5.36
C LEU A 136 11.57 -15.81 -3.95
N PRO A 137 12.11 -17.03 -3.77
CA PRO A 137 12.05 -17.74 -2.50
C PRO A 137 12.75 -16.98 -1.37
N GLU A 138 13.79 -16.20 -1.68
CA GLU A 138 14.53 -15.37 -0.72
C GLU A 138 13.69 -14.26 -0.07
N ILE A 139 12.58 -13.86 -0.71
CA ILE A 139 11.66 -12.86 -0.14
C ILE A 139 10.75 -13.49 0.92
N SER A 140 10.48 -14.79 0.79
CA SER A 140 9.53 -15.52 1.65
C SER A 140 10.21 -16.41 2.68
N THR A 141 11.44 -16.86 2.41
CA THR A 141 12.21 -17.78 3.25
C THR A 141 13.67 -17.35 3.28
N LEU A 142 14.28 -17.40 4.46
CA LEU A 142 15.72 -17.23 4.60
C LEU A 142 16.43 -18.52 4.11
N PRO A 143 17.44 -18.43 3.23
CA PRO A 143 18.22 -19.60 2.81
C PRO A 143 18.79 -20.37 4.01
N THR A 144 18.82 -21.70 3.95
CA THR A 144 19.29 -22.54 5.07
C THR A 144 20.72 -22.22 5.51
N ALA A 145 21.56 -21.71 4.59
CA ALA A 145 22.92 -21.25 4.87
C ALA A 145 22.95 -20.04 5.82
N ASP A 146 21.95 -19.16 5.76
CA ASP A 146 21.87 -17.95 6.59
C ASP A 146 21.21 -18.23 7.95
N ILE A 147 20.40 -19.29 8.06
CA ILE A 147 19.77 -19.69 9.32
C ILE A 147 20.83 -20.13 10.35
N GLY A 148 21.91 -20.78 9.90
CA GLY A 148 22.99 -21.23 10.79
C GLY A 148 23.85 -20.10 11.37
N THR A 149 23.85 -18.93 10.71
CA THR A 149 24.66 -17.76 11.10
C THR A 149 23.81 -16.62 11.67
N TYR A 150 22.48 -16.74 11.63
CA TYR A 150 21.54 -15.74 12.13
C TYR A 150 21.62 -15.62 13.66
N ARG A 151 22.31 -14.59 14.16
CA ARG A 151 22.31 -14.23 15.57
C ARG A 151 21.14 -13.30 15.88
N LEU A 152 20.19 -13.81 16.66
CA LEU A 152 18.95 -13.12 17.07
C LEU A 152 19.15 -11.86 17.96
N SER A 153 20.38 -11.47 18.31
CA SER A 153 20.61 -10.20 19.00
C SER A 153 22.03 -9.66 18.82
N HIS A 154 22.14 -8.46 18.25
CA HIS A 154 23.13 -7.48 18.66
C HIS A 154 22.40 -6.45 19.52
N ARG A 155 22.46 -6.63 20.85
CA ARG A 155 22.35 -5.51 21.78
C ARG A 155 23.76 -5.11 22.18
#